data_AF-A0A9N8HRE4-F1
#
_entry.id   AF-A0A9N8HRE4-F1
#
_cell.length_a   1.000
_cell.length_b   1.000
_cell.length_c   1.000
_cell.angle_alpha   90.00
_cell.angle_beta   90.00
_cell.angle_gamma   90.00
#
_symmetry.space_group_name_H-M   'P 1'
#
loop_
_entity.id
_entity.type
_entity.pdbx_description
1 polymer ?
#
loop_
_entity_poly.entity_id
_entity_poly.type
_entity_poly.pdbx_seq_one_letter_code
_entity_poly.pdbx_strand_id
1 'polypeptide(L)'
;MNKENASRNKNQRSNKKQTQSNKTAPSRLSARLRSVAPSNPQGLVEDDLPKVSSKKSSKLSHRAVELTDEDRAKLEHLPNWVNQFQDFLVQVDHISETNCRRAMRQVEKMATGVGITYRHWEKGIWFYRGTQIDPSFDFDKLYDEAVELEREHGKDLGNGWLMRHPLVKLKKFQQYLYLKQSEKGKDSEGSG
;
A
#
# COMPACT_ATOMS: atom_id res chain seq x y z
N MET A 1 5.77 61.21 6.62
CA MET A 1 6.81 61.20 7.68
C MET A 1 6.15 61.56 9.01
N ASN A 2 6.40 60.73 10.04
CA ASN A 2 6.02 60.78 11.49
C ASN A 2 5.37 59.46 11.91
N LYS A 3 6.18 58.51 12.43
CA LYS A 3 6.47 58.22 13.85
C LYS A 3 5.27 57.60 14.58
N GLU A 4 5.32 56.28 14.75
CA GLU A 4 5.49 55.60 16.04
C GLU A 4 4.26 55.66 16.95
N ASN A 5 3.61 54.52 17.17
CA ASN A 5 3.32 54.06 18.52
C ASN A 5 3.01 52.56 18.55
N ALA A 6 3.96 51.82 19.13
CA ALA A 6 3.82 50.45 19.56
C ALA A 6 3.10 50.38 20.92
N SER A 7 2.19 49.44 21.08
CA SER A 7 1.72 48.95 22.39
C SER A 7 1.26 47.50 22.21
N ARG A 8 2.09 46.53 22.58
CA ARG A 8 2.13 45.88 23.91
C ARG A 8 0.75 45.41 24.36
N ASN A 9 0.45 44.13 24.15
CA ASN A 9 -0.36 43.40 25.10
C ASN A 9 0.28 42.04 25.42
N LYS A 10 0.95 42.00 26.57
CA LYS A 10 1.42 40.79 27.25
C LYS A 10 0.25 40.33 28.11
N ASN A 11 -0.23 39.11 27.93
CA ASN A 11 -0.94 38.43 29.00
C ASN A 11 -0.41 37.00 29.14
N GLN A 12 0.55 36.89 30.05
CA GLN A 12 0.88 35.66 30.74
C GLN A 12 -0.24 35.35 31.73
N ARG A 13 -0.75 34.12 31.75
CA ARG A 13 -0.96 33.43 33.03
C ARG A 13 -1.02 31.92 32.86
N SER A 14 -0.13 31.32 33.65
CA SER A 14 0.19 29.93 33.88
C SER A 14 -0.77 29.24 34.85
N ASN A 15 -0.95 27.93 34.66
CA ASN A 15 -1.10 26.87 35.70
C ASN A 15 -0.97 25.52 34.95
N LYS A 16 0.06 24.68 35.09
CA LYS A 16 0.74 24.02 36.23
C LYS A 16 -0.02 22.81 36.77
N LYS A 17 0.59 21.63 36.50
CA LYS A 17 0.47 20.29 37.14
C LYS A 17 -0.88 19.57 36.88
N GLN A 18 -0.95 18.26 36.69
CA GLN A 18 -0.20 17.22 37.38
C GLN A 18 -0.22 15.89 36.60
N THR A 19 0.88 15.18 36.75
CA THR A 19 1.20 13.79 36.40
C THR A 19 0.11 12.76 36.72
N GLN A 20 -0.06 11.75 35.86
CA GLN A 20 -0.06 10.35 36.30
C GLN A 20 0.36 9.41 35.16
N SER A 21 1.54 8.84 35.38
CA SER A 21 2.06 7.59 34.83
C SER A 21 1.08 6.43 35.00
N ASN A 22 0.86 5.63 33.94
CA ASN A 22 0.58 4.19 34.00
C ASN A 22 0.78 3.62 32.57
N LYS A 23 1.84 2.86 32.30
CA LYS A 23 2.03 1.42 32.56
C LYS A 23 2.00 0.65 31.22
N THR A 24 3.22 0.37 30.77
CA THR A 24 3.69 -0.95 30.33
C THR A 24 3.03 -1.57 29.10
N ALA A 25 3.70 -1.38 27.96
CA ALA A 25 3.62 -2.28 26.81
C ALA A 25 4.16 -3.67 27.16
N PRO A 26 3.53 -4.78 26.72
CA PRO A 26 4.17 -6.09 26.77
C PRO A 26 5.29 -6.17 25.73
N SER A 27 6.51 -6.06 26.24
CA SER A 27 7.75 -6.47 25.60
C SER A 27 7.68 -7.94 25.18
N ARG A 28 7.73 -8.21 23.88
CA ARG A 28 8.01 -9.54 23.33
C ARG A 28 9.52 -9.80 23.43
N LEU A 29 9.99 -10.06 24.66
CA LEU A 29 11.31 -10.62 24.92
C LEU A 29 11.28 -12.13 24.67
N SER A 30 11.88 -12.51 23.56
CA SER A 30 12.84 -13.60 23.43
C SER A 30 13.00 -14.52 24.66
N ALA A 31 12.28 -15.64 24.67
CA ALA A 31 12.60 -16.79 25.50
C ALA A 31 13.75 -17.57 24.84
N ARG A 32 14.98 -17.16 25.16
CA ARG A 32 16.22 -17.88 24.85
C ARG A 32 16.58 -18.70 26.09
N LEU A 33 15.99 -19.89 26.23
CA LEU A 33 16.42 -20.88 27.21
C LEU A 33 17.54 -21.74 26.62
N ARG A 34 18.67 -21.74 27.33
CA ARG A 34 19.85 -22.56 27.04
C ARG A 34 19.65 -23.98 27.57
N SER A 35 20.02 -24.93 26.71
CA SER A 35 20.73 -26.18 27.00
C SER A 35 20.29 -27.06 28.18
N VAL A 36 19.66 -28.18 27.85
CA VAL A 36 19.98 -29.50 28.44
C VAL A 36 19.85 -30.54 27.32
N ALA A 37 20.96 -31.20 26.95
CA ALA A 37 20.95 -32.43 26.17
C ALA A 37 20.56 -33.60 27.08
N PRO A 38 19.81 -34.59 26.57
CA PRO A 38 20.40 -35.93 26.55
C PRO A 38 20.03 -36.76 25.31
N SER A 39 21.04 -37.49 24.82
CA SER A 39 21.03 -38.82 24.19
C SER A 39 19.69 -39.43 23.70
N ASN A 40 19.64 -39.68 22.38
CA ASN A 40 18.78 -40.69 21.73
C ASN A 40 19.28 -42.11 22.11
N PRO A 41 18.41 -43.12 22.30
CA PRO A 41 18.10 -44.00 21.16
C PRO A 41 16.66 -44.57 21.11
N GLN A 42 16.23 -44.85 19.86
CA GLN A 42 15.30 -45.89 19.41
C GLN A 42 13.84 -45.95 19.93
N GLY A 43 12.94 -45.49 19.05
CA GLY A 43 11.90 -46.34 18.44
C GLY A 43 10.57 -46.54 19.19
N LEU A 44 9.47 -46.00 18.63
CA LEU A 44 8.18 -46.70 18.44
C LEU A 44 7.12 -45.76 17.81
N VAL A 45 6.64 -46.20 16.64
CA VAL A 45 5.34 -46.07 15.94
C VAL A 45 4.40 -44.86 16.13
N GLU A 46 4.05 -44.31 14.96
CA GLU A 46 2.73 -43.88 14.44
C GLU A 46 1.70 -43.28 15.40
N ASP A 47 1.43 -41.98 15.22
CA ASP A 47 0.07 -41.48 15.38
C ASP A 47 -0.24 -40.31 14.42
N ASP A 48 -1.41 -40.44 13.82
CA ASP A 48 -1.94 -39.81 12.62
C ASP A 48 -2.41 -38.38 12.92
N LEU A 49 -1.60 -37.36 12.57
CA LEU A 49 -2.02 -35.97 12.65
C LEU A 49 -2.58 -35.50 11.30
N PRO A 50 -3.89 -35.16 11.22
CA PRO A 50 -4.50 -34.74 9.98
C PRO A 50 -3.93 -33.39 9.50
N LYS A 51 -3.48 -33.40 8.24
CA LYS A 51 -3.14 -32.25 7.40
C LYS A 51 -4.23 -31.18 7.49
N VAL A 52 -3.98 -30.13 8.27
CA VAL A 52 -4.78 -28.90 8.18
C VAL A 52 -4.36 -28.21 6.88
N SER A 53 -5.11 -28.54 5.83
CA SER A 53 -5.02 -27.88 4.54
C SER A 53 -5.24 -26.39 4.77
N SER A 54 -4.17 -25.61 4.58
CA SER A 54 -4.27 -24.17 4.45
C SER A 54 -5.28 -23.91 3.34
N LYS A 55 -6.41 -23.32 3.73
CA LYS A 55 -7.48 -22.91 2.82
C LYS A 55 -6.85 -22.13 1.69
N LYS A 56 -6.77 -22.74 0.51
CA LYS A 56 -6.47 -22.07 -0.75
C LYS A 56 -7.50 -20.96 -0.86
N SER A 57 -7.09 -19.73 -0.56
CA SER A 57 -7.85 -18.56 -0.99
C SER A 57 -7.98 -18.72 -2.50
N SER A 58 -9.19 -18.82 -3.00
CA SER A 58 -9.50 -18.75 -4.42
C SER A 58 -9.06 -17.36 -4.90
N LYS A 59 -7.76 -17.21 -5.19
CA LYS A 59 -7.25 -16.10 -5.98
C LYS A 59 -8.04 -16.18 -7.27
N LEU A 60 -8.79 -15.12 -7.58
CA LEU A 60 -9.19 -14.89 -8.96
C LEU A 60 -7.91 -15.07 -9.78
N SER A 61 -7.86 -16.18 -10.51
CA SER A 61 -6.89 -16.43 -11.56
C SER A 61 -7.31 -15.55 -12.72
N HIS A 62 -7.28 -14.24 -12.52
CA HIS A 62 -7.09 -13.32 -13.64
C HIS A 62 -5.72 -13.69 -14.17
N ARG A 63 -5.71 -14.55 -15.19
CA ARG A 63 -4.58 -14.83 -16.06
C ARG A 63 -3.89 -13.49 -16.26
N ALA A 64 -2.63 -13.38 -15.82
CA ALA A 64 -1.89 -12.13 -15.85
C ALA A 64 -1.85 -11.65 -17.30
N VAL A 65 -2.76 -10.74 -17.66
CA VAL A 65 -2.78 -10.13 -18.98
C VAL A 65 -1.67 -9.10 -18.92
N GLU A 66 -0.63 -9.33 -19.71
CA GLU A 66 0.38 -8.32 -19.98
C GLU A 66 -0.27 -7.32 -20.95
N LEU A 67 -0.42 -6.06 -20.50
CA LEU A 67 -0.94 -5.00 -21.35
C LEU A 67 0.22 -4.45 -22.20
N THR A 68 -0.06 -4.24 -23.48
CA THR A 68 0.84 -3.49 -24.37
C THR A 68 0.76 -1.99 -24.08
N ASP A 69 1.73 -1.21 -24.57
CA ASP A 69 1.68 0.27 -24.51
C ASP A 69 0.42 0.84 -25.16
N GLU A 70 -0.03 0.24 -26.27
CA GLU A 70 -1.23 0.64 -27.00
C GLU A 70 -2.51 0.43 -26.16
N ASP A 71 -2.57 -0.66 -25.39
CA ASP A 71 -3.69 -0.94 -24.51
C ASP A 71 -3.71 -0.01 -23.30
N ARG A 72 -2.53 0.37 -22.79
CA ARG A 72 -2.42 1.35 -21.72
C ARG A 72 -2.85 2.75 -22.15
N ALA A 73 -2.51 3.17 -23.37
CA ALA A 73 -2.91 4.47 -23.92
C ALA A 73 -4.44 4.66 -23.96
N LYS A 74 -5.22 3.58 -24.14
CA LYS A 74 -6.69 3.63 -24.08
C LYS A 74 -7.26 3.98 -22.69
N LEU A 75 -6.41 3.94 -21.66
CA LEU A 75 -6.76 4.24 -20.27
C LEU A 75 -6.32 5.64 -19.84
N GLU A 76 -5.74 6.43 -20.75
CA GLU A 76 -5.30 7.78 -20.50
C GLU A 76 -6.49 8.68 -20.12
N HIS A 77 -6.28 9.56 -19.13
CA HIS A 77 -7.26 10.57 -18.70
C HIS A 77 -8.66 10.05 -18.32
N LEU A 78 -8.76 8.81 -17.82
CA LEU A 78 -10.03 8.27 -17.33
C LEU A 78 -10.62 9.16 -16.22
N PRO A 79 -11.83 9.73 -16.39
CA PRO A 79 -12.43 10.59 -15.38
C PRO A 79 -12.79 9.79 -14.13
N ASN A 80 -12.56 10.39 -12.96
CA ASN A 80 -12.88 9.79 -11.66
C ASN A 80 -12.28 8.40 -11.44
N TRP A 81 -11.16 8.07 -12.09
CA TRP A 81 -10.56 6.74 -11.98
C TRP A 81 -10.16 6.38 -10.54
N VAL A 82 -9.84 7.36 -9.70
CA VAL A 82 -9.50 7.15 -8.27
C VAL A 82 -10.70 6.58 -7.50
N ASN A 83 -11.92 7.08 -7.76
CA ASN A 83 -13.14 6.54 -7.15
C ASN A 83 -13.43 5.14 -7.69
N GLN A 84 -13.28 4.94 -9.00
CA GLN A 84 -13.44 3.62 -9.62
C GLN A 84 -12.42 2.60 -9.07
N PHE A 85 -11.21 3.05 -8.75
CA PHE A 85 -10.19 2.23 -8.11
C PHE A 85 -10.60 1.84 -6.68
N GLN A 86 -11.14 2.78 -5.90
CA GLN A 86 -11.68 2.48 -4.57
C GLN A 86 -12.79 1.43 -4.64
N ASP A 87 -13.73 1.60 -5.58
CA ASP A 87 -14.82 0.64 -5.80
C ASP A 87 -14.27 -0.73 -6.20
N PHE A 88 -13.29 -0.79 -7.10
CA PHE A 88 -12.60 -2.01 -7.50
C PHE A 88 -11.98 -2.75 -6.30
N LEU A 89 -11.30 -2.01 -5.40
CA LEU A 89 -10.66 -2.60 -4.22
C LEU A 89 -11.67 -3.30 -3.31
N VAL A 90 -12.87 -2.74 -3.16
CA VAL A 90 -13.92 -3.26 -2.27
C VAL A 90 -14.73 -4.36 -2.96
N GLN A 91 -15.15 -4.12 -4.20
CA GLN A 91 -16.13 -4.95 -4.90
C GLN A 91 -15.49 -6.11 -5.69
N VAL A 92 -14.24 -5.97 -6.14
CA VAL A 92 -13.59 -6.96 -7.02
C VAL A 92 -12.39 -7.62 -6.33
N ASP A 93 -11.48 -6.84 -5.77
CA ASP A 93 -10.29 -7.39 -5.10
C ASP A 93 -10.56 -7.77 -3.62
N HIS A 94 -11.74 -7.41 -3.10
CA HIS A 94 -12.28 -7.77 -1.78
C HIS A 94 -11.30 -7.56 -0.62
N ILE A 95 -10.55 -6.46 -0.62
CA ILE A 95 -9.63 -6.16 0.47
C ILE A 95 -10.35 -5.56 1.68
N SER A 96 -9.77 -5.73 2.87
CA SER A 96 -10.33 -5.13 4.08
C SER A 96 -10.36 -3.60 3.99
N GLU A 97 -11.33 -2.97 4.64
CA GLU A 97 -11.50 -1.51 4.66
C GLU A 97 -10.23 -0.78 5.13
N THR A 98 -9.55 -1.32 6.14
CA THR A 98 -8.29 -0.74 6.63
C THR A 98 -7.20 -0.76 5.56
N ASN A 99 -7.10 -1.83 4.78
CA ASN A 99 -6.13 -1.95 3.70
C ASN A 99 -6.53 -1.06 2.51
N CYS A 100 -7.82 -0.95 2.21
CA CYS A 100 -8.34 -0.02 1.21
C CYS A 100 -7.94 1.42 1.54
N ARG A 101 -8.21 1.88 2.77
CA ARG A 101 -7.82 3.22 3.22
C ARG A 101 -6.30 3.47 3.14
N ARG A 102 -5.48 2.45 3.45
CA ARG A 102 -4.02 2.55 3.32
C ARG A 102 -3.57 2.70 1.87
N ALA A 103 -4.14 1.91 0.97
CA ALA A 103 -3.85 1.99 -0.45
C ALA A 103 -4.31 3.34 -1.03
N MET A 104 -5.56 3.72 -0.79
CA MET A 104 -6.15 4.98 -1.27
C MET A 104 -5.32 6.20 -0.86
N ARG A 105 -4.86 6.27 0.39
CA ARG A 105 -4.02 7.38 0.85
C ARG A 105 -2.76 7.58 0.00
N GLN A 106 -2.14 6.51 -0.49
CA GLN A 106 -0.94 6.62 -1.32
C GLN A 106 -1.30 6.88 -2.78
N VAL A 107 -2.36 6.25 -3.28
CA VAL A 107 -2.87 6.46 -4.63
C VAL A 107 -3.32 7.90 -4.85
N GLU A 108 -4.04 8.50 -3.90
CA GLU A 108 -4.46 9.91 -3.98
C GLU A 108 -3.26 10.86 -4.08
N LYS A 109 -2.17 10.60 -3.35
CA LYS A 109 -0.94 11.41 -3.44
C LYS A 109 -0.25 11.30 -4.79
N MET A 110 -0.25 10.09 -5.36
CA MET A 110 0.31 9.83 -6.68
C MET A 110 -0.56 10.44 -7.78
N ALA A 111 -1.88 10.30 -7.67
CA ALA A 111 -2.84 10.87 -8.61
C ALA A 111 -2.82 12.41 -8.63
N THR A 112 -2.59 13.04 -7.47
CA THR A 112 -2.49 14.51 -7.36
C THR A 112 -1.10 15.05 -7.68
N GLY A 113 -0.09 14.19 -7.83
CA GLY A 113 1.30 14.59 -8.09
C GLY A 113 2.04 15.13 -6.86
N VAL A 114 1.48 15.00 -5.65
CA VAL A 114 2.17 15.33 -4.40
C VAL A 114 3.42 14.46 -4.20
N GLY A 115 3.36 13.22 -4.69
CA GLY A 115 4.39 12.21 -4.52
C GLY A 115 4.38 11.58 -3.13
N ILE A 116 5.26 10.61 -2.92
CA ILE A 116 5.37 9.85 -1.67
C ILE A 116 6.73 10.15 -1.03
N THR A 117 6.73 10.36 0.29
CA THR A 117 7.94 10.48 1.10
C THR A 117 7.77 9.65 2.37
N TYR A 118 8.88 9.29 3.00
CA TYR A 118 8.90 8.45 4.18
C TYR A 118 9.78 9.04 5.27
N ARG A 119 9.31 8.97 6.52
CA ARG A 119 10.00 9.58 7.67
C ARG A 119 11.38 8.99 7.98
N HIS A 120 11.65 7.78 7.48
CA HIS A 120 12.93 7.10 7.68
C HIS A 120 13.91 7.32 6.53
N TRP A 121 13.48 7.98 5.46
CA TRP A 121 14.37 8.44 4.40
C TRP A 121 14.95 9.80 4.77
N GLU A 122 16.04 10.16 4.10
CA GLU A 122 16.62 11.49 4.22
C GLU A 122 15.64 12.57 3.73
N LYS A 123 15.79 13.79 4.26
CA LYS A 123 14.95 14.91 3.85
C LYS A 123 15.22 15.23 2.38
N GLY A 124 14.14 15.38 1.61
CA GLY A 124 14.23 15.70 0.19
C GLY A 124 14.12 14.49 -0.74
N ILE A 125 14.04 13.26 -0.19
CA ILE A 125 13.75 12.07 -0.98
C ILE A 125 12.24 11.96 -1.22
N TRP A 126 11.86 11.87 -2.49
CA TRP A 126 10.49 11.75 -2.94
C TRP A 126 10.38 10.72 -4.05
N PHE A 127 9.34 9.91 -4.00
CA PHE A 127 8.91 9.06 -5.10
C PHE A 127 7.85 9.79 -5.93
N TYR A 128 8.11 9.97 -7.23
CA TYR A 128 7.16 10.53 -8.21
C TYR A 128 6.49 11.86 -7.80
N ARG A 129 7.28 12.82 -7.29
CA ARG A 129 6.77 14.16 -6.96
C ARG A 129 6.72 15.05 -8.21
N GLY A 130 5.61 15.75 -8.38
CA GLY A 130 5.36 16.66 -9.51
C GLY A 130 4.70 16.00 -10.71
N THR A 131 4.59 14.67 -10.72
CA THR A 131 3.97 13.91 -11.80
C THR A 131 2.66 13.30 -11.33
N GLN A 132 1.57 13.64 -12.01
CA GLN A 132 0.27 13.02 -11.76
C GLN A 132 0.22 11.66 -12.44
N ILE A 133 0.09 10.61 -11.64
CA ILE A 133 -0.02 9.24 -12.14
C ILE A 133 -1.49 8.98 -12.53
N ASP A 134 -1.69 8.26 -13.63
CA ASP A 134 -2.99 7.78 -14.08
C ASP A 134 -2.95 6.27 -14.44
N PRO A 135 -4.09 5.63 -14.77
CA PRO A 135 -4.14 4.21 -15.11
C PRO A 135 -3.41 3.80 -16.40
N SER A 136 -2.93 4.74 -17.23
CA SER A 136 -2.14 4.47 -18.44
C SER A 136 -0.65 4.25 -18.14
N PHE A 137 -0.19 4.56 -16.93
CA PHE A 137 1.22 4.41 -16.57
C PHE A 137 1.67 2.93 -16.59
N ASP A 138 2.96 2.74 -16.84
CA ASP A 138 3.62 1.45 -16.65
C ASP A 138 3.87 1.19 -15.16
N PHE A 139 2.94 0.45 -14.55
CA PHE A 139 3.01 0.12 -13.13
C PHE A 139 4.10 -0.89 -12.78
N ASP A 140 4.61 -1.67 -13.74
CA ASP A 140 5.73 -2.58 -13.51
C ASP A 140 7.01 -1.78 -13.38
N LYS A 141 7.25 -0.86 -14.31
CA LYS A 141 8.38 0.07 -14.23
C LYS A 141 8.33 0.91 -12.94
N LEU A 142 7.17 1.47 -12.60
CA LEU A 142 6.98 2.21 -11.35
C LEU A 142 7.29 1.34 -10.11
N TYR A 143 6.94 0.06 -10.15
CA TYR A 143 7.21 -0.87 -9.07
C TYR A 143 8.70 -1.13 -8.92
N ASP A 144 9.42 -1.34 -10.02
CA ASP A 144 10.87 -1.53 -10.01
C ASP A 144 11.60 -0.29 -9.49
N GLU A 145 11.19 0.90 -9.93
CA GLU A 145 11.71 2.18 -9.42
C GLU A 145 11.43 2.35 -7.92
N ALA A 146 10.24 1.94 -7.43
CA ALA A 146 9.93 1.97 -6.01
C ALA A 146 10.81 1.00 -5.19
N VAL A 147 11.10 -0.17 -5.73
CA VAL A 147 12.02 -1.15 -5.10
C VAL A 147 13.44 -0.62 -5.06
N GLU A 148 13.89 0.04 -6.12
CA GLU A 148 15.20 0.69 -6.17
C GLU A 148 15.32 1.80 -5.13
N LEU A 149 14.32 2.67 -5.05
CA LEU A 149 14.30 3.75 -4.06
C LEU A 149 14.32 3.22 -2.62
N GLU A 150 13.59 2.14 -2.32
CA GLU A 150 13.64 1.45 -1.02
C GLU A 150 15.01 0.79 -0.76
N ARG A 151 15.70 0.35 -1.80
CA ARG A 151 17.04 -0.23 -1.70
C ARG A 151 18.08 0.85 -1.35
N GLU A 152 17.99 2.01 -1.99
CA GLU A 152 18.93 3.12 -1.83
C GLU A 152 18.72 3.88 -0.50
N HIS A 153 17.47 4.19 -0.14
CA HIS A 153 17.17 5.07 0.99
C HIS A 153 16.60 4.37 2.22
N GLY A 154 16.34 3.07 2.12
CA GLY A 154 15.88 2.24 3.23
C GLY A 154 14.47 1.69 3.05
N LYS A 155 14.27 0.46 3.53
CA LYS A 155 13.03 -0.30 3.33
C LYS A 155 11.85 0.26 4.10
N ASP A 156 10.66 0.13 3.53
CA ASP A 156 9.40 0.38 4.24
C ASP A 156 9.23 -0.63 5.40
N LEU A 157 9.07 -0.11 6.62
CA LEU A 157 8.80 -0.91 7.82
C LEU A 157 7.34 -1.38 7.89
N GLY A 158 6.48 -0.82 7.04
CA GLY A 158 5.10 -1.19 6.86
C GLY A 158 4.90 -2.38 5.92
N ASN A 159 5.90 -3.22 5.66
CA ASN A 159 5.79 -4.37 4.75
C ASN A 159 5.35 -4.00 3.32
N GLY A 160 5.76 -2.84 2.82
CA GLY A 160 5.49 -2.40 1.44
C GLY A 160 4.14 -1.70 1.25
N TRP A 161 3.42 -1.37 2.33
CA TRP A 161 2.18 -0.57 2.24
C TRP A 161 2.44 0.89 1.84
N LEU A 162 3.70 1.35 1.87
CA LEU A 162 4.07 2.68 1.42
C LEU A 162 3.93 2.86 -0.10
N MET A 163 4.49 1.96 -0.91
CA MET A 163 4.50 2.07 -2.39
C MET A 163 4.14 0.76 -3.08
N ARG A 164 4.86 -0.32 -2.75
CA ARG A 164 4.77 -1.61 -3.46
C ARG A 164 3.36 -2.19 -3.51
N HIS A 165 2.66 -2.26 -2.38
CA HIS A 165 1.28 -2.76 -2.33
C HIS A 165 0.32 -1.88 -3.15
N PRO A 166 0.28 -0.55 -2.96
CA PRO A 166 -0.49 0.34 -3.82
C PRO A 166 -0.24 0.13 -5.32
N LEU A 167 1.03 0.05 -5.75
CA LEU A 167 1.39 -0.13 -7.16
C LEU A 167 0.90 -1.47 -7.73
N VAL A 168 1.03 -2.56 -6.98
CA VAL A 168 0.49 -3.87 -7.38
C VAL A 168 -1.03 -3.83 -7.52
N LYS A 169 -1.73 -3.08 -6.66
CA LYS A 169 -3.19 -2.92 -6.77
C LYS A 169 -3.57 -2.08 -8.00
N LEU A 170 -2.82 -1.03 -8.30
CA LEU A 170 -3.02 -0.21 -9.50
C LEU A 170 -2.83 -1.04 -10.78
N LYS A 171 -1.79 -1.89 -10.84
CA LYS A 171 -1.61 -2.84 -11.95
C LYS A 171 -2.81 -3.78 -12.13
N LYS A 172 -3.35 -4.34 -11.04
CA LYS A 172 -4.55 -5.19 -11.11
C LYS A 172 -5.78 -4.41 -11.59
N PHE A 173 -5.92 -3.16 -11.16
CA PHE A 173 -7.00 -2.30 -11.60
C PHE A 173 -6.89 -1.96 -13.09
N GLN A 174 -5.68 -1.68 -13.58
CA GLN A 174 -5.39 -1.50 -15.01
C GLN A 174 -5.82 -2.73 -15.83
N GLN A 175 -5.47 -3.93 -15.37
CA GLN A 175 -5.92 -5.19 -15.98
C GLN A 175 -7.44 -5.35 -15.96
N TYR A 176 -8.09 -5.01 -14.85
CA TYR A 176 -9.55 -5.05 -14.72
C TYR A 176 -10.24 -4.10 -15.71
N LEU A 177 -9.75 -2.86 -15.85
CA LEU A 177 -10.29 -1.89 -16.80
C LEU A 177 -10.19 -2.39 -18.24
N TYR A 178 -9.04 -2.94 -18.61
CA TYR A 178 -8.83 -3.50 -19.95
C TYR A 178 -9.80 -4.66 -20.25
N LEU A 179 -9.94 -5.62 -19.32
CA LEU A 179 -10.87 -6.74 -19.49
C LEU A 179 -12.32 -6.24 -19.64
N LYS A 180 -12.74 -5.28 -18.82
CA LYS A 180 -14.09 -4.68 -18.88
C LYS A 180 -14.35 -3.96 -20.20
N GLN A 181 -13.33 -3.34 -20.81
CA GLN A 181 -13.47 -2.73 -22.14
C GLN A 181 -13.60 -3.80 -23.24
N SER A 182 -12.84 -4.90 -23.13
CA SER A 182 -12.87 -6.00 -24.11
C SER A 182 -14.20 -6.76 -24.15
N GLU A 183 -14.92 -6.81 -23.03
CA GLU A 183 -16.24 -7.44 -22.94
C GLU A 183 -17.33 -6.57 -23.59
N LYS A 184 -17.32 -5.26 -23.35
CA LYS A 184 -18.31 -4.33 -23.91
C LYS A 184 -18.33 -4.28 -25.45
N GLY A 185 -17.22 -4.59 -26.11
CA GLY A 185 -17.12 -4.60 -27.57
C GLY A 185 -17.75 -5.84 -28.23
N LYS A 186 -18.02 -6.91 -27.47
CA LYS A 186 -18.55 -8.17 -28.03
C LYS A 186 -20.07 -8.19 -28.15
N ASP A 187 -20.76 -7.40 -27.33
CA ASP A 187 -22.23 -7.40 -27.30
C ASP A 187 -22.85 -6.57 -28.46
N SER A 188 -22.05 -5.79 -29.19
CA SER A 188 -22.52 -4.91 -30.28
C SER A 188 -22.49 -5.52 -31.69
N GLU A 189 -21.89 -6.69 -31.91
CA GLU A 189 -21.78 -7.32 -33.24
C GLU A 189 -22.81 -8.44 -33.50
N GLY A 190 -23.76 -8.66 -32.59
CA GLY A 190 -24.73 -9.77 -32.64
C GLY A 190 -26.17 -9.42 -33.05
N SER A 191 -26.45 -8.22 -33.57
CA SER A 191 -27.78 -7.85 -34.09
C SER A 191 -27.65 -7.26 -35.48
N GLY A 192 -27.52 -8.15 -36.46
CA GLY A 192 -27.66 -7.89 -37.89
C GLY A 192 -28.52 -8.97 -38.52
#